data_AF-A0A2V2GRE8-F1
#
_entry.id   AF-A0A2V2GRE8-F1
#
_cell.length_a   1.000
_cell.length_b   1.000
_cell.length_c   1.000
_cell.angle_alpha   90.00
_cell.angle_beta   90.00
_cell.angle_gamma   90.00
#
_symmetry.space_group_name_H-M   'P 1'
#
loop_
_entity.id
_entity.type
_entity.pdbx_description
1 polymer ?
#
loop_
_entity_poly.entity_id
_entity_poly.type
_entity_poly.pdbx_seq_one_letter_code
_entity_poly.pdbx_strand_id
1 'polypeptide(L)'
;MAKAKVKALLSTGLAALCSHIKQCATAVSALANTTADGFDEVDDVLHEKQDITAAVPFTIPTTGWARDSTLTSYYYCDISITGLLATDIVDVTPQPESHSVARAAGFIPTESMAGKLRLRAASVPTAAIKAQYHITNTVKYTE
;
A
#
# COMPACT_ATOMS: atom_id res chain seq x y z
N MET A 1 67.75 28.43 -10.87
CA MET A 1 66.32 28.63 -11.21
C MET A 1 65.49 27.34 -11.22
N ALA A 2 65.98 26.20 -11.72
CA ALA A 2 65.20 24.95 -11.79
C ALA A 2 64.72 24.40 -10.42
N LYS A 3 65.59 24.41 -9.40
CA LYS A 3 65.30 23.87 -8.06
C LYS A 3 64.15 24.61 -7.33
N ALA A 4 64.05 25.93 -7.54
CA ALA A 4 62.97 26.74 -6.97
C ALA A 4 61.63 26.48 -7.66
N LYS A 5 61.63 26.30 -8.99
CA LYS A 5 60.43 25.93 -9.76
C LYS A 5 59.89 24.56 -9.34
N VAL A 6 60.76 23.56 -9.18
CA VAL A 6 60.38 22.22 -8.72
C VAL A 6 59.75 22.25 -7.32
N LYS A 7 60.33 23.02 -6.39
CA LYS A 7 59.78 23.18 -5.03
C LYS A 7 58.39 23.82 -5.04
N ALA A 8 58.18 24.85 -5.86
CA ALA A 8 56.89 25.53 -5.99
C ALA A 8 55.82 24.62 -6.62
N LEU A 9 56.17 23.85 -7.65
CA LEU A 9 55.30 22.84 -8.26
C LEU A 9 54.86 21.77 -7.25
N LEU A 10 55.80 21.28 -6.44
CA LEU A 10 55.51 20.29 -5.40
C LEU A 10 54.57 20.84 -4.31
N SER A 11 54.79 22.08 -3.84
CA SER A 11 53.93 22.68 -2.81
C SER A 11 52.51 22.95 -3.32
N THR A 12 52.38 23.46 -4.54
CA THR A 12 51.06 23.75 -5.12
C THR A 12 50.32 22.47 -5.47
N GLY A 13 51.02 21.47 -6.02
CA GLY A 13 50.44 20.15 -6.33
C GLY A 13 49.97 19.42 -5.07
N LEU A 14 50.74 19.46 -3.98
CA LEU A 14 50.32 18.87 -2.70
C LEU A 14 49.10 19.58 -2.12
N ALA A 15 49.07 20.91 -2.15
CA ALA A 15 47.92 21.69 -1.67
C ALA A 15 46.65 21.38 -2.48
N ALA A 16 46.77 21.31 -3.82
CA ALA A 16 45.66 20.94 -4.70
C ALA A 16 45.16 19.50 -4.43
N LEU A 17 46.09 18.54 -4.27
CA LEU A 17 45.75 17.17 -3.91
C LEU A 17 45.02 17.09 -2.57
N CYS A 18 45.52 17.78 -1.53
CA CYS A 18 44.85 17.85 -0.24
C CYS A 18 43.45 18.47 -0.35
N SER A 19 43.27 19.49 -1.20
CA SER A 19 41.96 20.09 -1.46
C SER A 19 41.01 19.09 -2.12
N HIS A 20 41.46 18.37 -3.15
CA HIS A 20 40.66 17.35 -3.81
C HIS A 20 40.28 16.19 -2.90
N ILE A 21 41.19 15.74 -2.03
CA ILE A 21 40.88 14.69 -1.04
C ILE A 21 39.76 15.16 -0.11
N LYS A 22 39.80 16.41 0.37
CA LYS A 22 38.73 16.97 1.21
C LYS A 22 37.39 17.08 0.47
N GLN A 23 37.42 17.48 -0.80
CA GLN A 23 36.22 17.55 -1.64
C GLN A 23 35.63 16.16 -1.86
N CYS A 24 36.45 15.16 -2.18
CA CYS A 24 36.01 13.77 -2.31
C CYS A 24 35.40 13.25 -1.01
N ALA A 25 36.05 13.47 0.14
CA ALA A 25 35.50 13.06 1.42
C ALA A 25 34.12 13.68 1.69
N THR A 26 33.97 14.98 1.41
CA THR A 26 32.69 15.69 1.54
C THR A 26 31.62 15.11 0.61
N ALA A 27 31.96 14.86 -0.65
CA ALA A 27 31.03 14.30 -1.63
C ALA A 27 30.59 12.88 -1.25
N VAL A 28 31.52 12.04 -0.76
CA VAL A 28 31.21 10.68 -0.28
C VAL A 28 30.29 10.72 0.94
N SER A 29 30.52 11.63 1.89
CA SER A 29 29.64 11.81 3.05
C SER A 29 28.24 12.28 2.63
N ALA A 30 28.14 13.24 1.71
CA ALA A 30 26.85 13.70 1.20
C ALA A 30 26.09 12.56 0.49
N LEU A 31 26.79 11.80 -0.36
CA LEU A 31 26.20 10.64 -1.04
C LEU A 31 25.71 9.59 -0.03
N ALA A 32 26.50 9.28 1.00
CA ALA A 32 26.12 8.34 2.04
C ALA A 32 24.85 8.79 2.79
N ASN A 33 24.75 10.08 3.12
CA ASN A 33 23.57 10.63 3.78
C ASN A 33 22.34 10.57 2.88
N THR A 34 22.43 11.06 1.63
CA THR A 34 21.30 10.98 0.68
C THR A 34 20.88 9.54 0.40
N THR A 35 21.82 8.61 0.40
CA THR A 35 21.52 7.19 0.26
C THR A 35 20.77 6.65 1.48
N ALA A 36 21.17 7.04 2.69
CA ALA A 36 20.46 6.67 3.92
C ALA A 36 19.05 7.25 3.95
N ASP A 37 18.90 8.56 3.67
CA ASP A 37 17.60 9.23 3.61
C ASP A 37 16.67 8.56 2.58
N GLY A 38 17.21 8.18 1.41
CA GLY A 38 16.45 7.47 0.39
C GLY A 38 16.04 6.05 0.80
N PHE A 39 16.82 5.37 1.66
CA PHE A 39 16.41 4.08 2.22
C PHE A 39 15.29 4.23 3.25
N ASP A 40 15.34 5.27 4.10
CA ASP A 40 14.28 5.56 5.07
C ASP A 40 12.96 5.89 4.34
N GLU A 41 13.00 6.70 3.28
CA GLU A 41 11.81 6.99 2.46
C GLU A 41 11.23 5.72 1.80
N VAL A 42 12.10 4.85 1.27
CA VAL A 42 11.65 3.57 0.69
C VAL A 42 11.06 2.65 1.76
N ASP A 43 11.63 2.60 2.96
CA ASP A 43 11.10 1.80 4.08
C ASP A 43 9.73 2.31 4.52
N ASP A 44 9.56 3.64 4.67
CA ASP A 44 8.28 4.27 4.99
C ASP A 44 7.22 3.93 3.93
N VAL A 45 7.56 4.06 2.64
CA VAL A 45 6.66 3.68 1.54
C VAL A 45 6.31 2.20 1.59
N LEU A 46 7.27 1.32 1.83
CA LEU A 46 7.01 -0.12 1.94
C LEU A 46 6.13 -0.44 3.15
N HIS A 47 6.36 0.21 4.28
CA HIS A 47 5.57 0.03 5.50
C HIS A 47 4.11 0.47 5.30
N GLU A 48 3.89 1.63 4.67
CA GLU A 48 2.55 2.08 4.30
C GLU A 48 1.84 1.12 3.34
N LYS A 49 2.58 0.49 2.42
CA LYS A 49 1.99 -0.51 1.49
C LYS A 49 1.66 -1.82 2.20
N GLN A 50 2.44 -2.23 3.19
CA GLN A 50 2.17 -3.44 3.97
C GLN A 50 0.92 -3.29 4.85
N ASP A 51 0.69 -2.13 5.45
CA ASP A 51 -0.44 -1.91 6.37
C ASP A 51 -1.81 -2.01 5.65
N ILE A 52 -1.83 -1.78 4.33
CA ILE A 52 -3.01 -1.95 3.48
C ILE A 52 -3.33 -3.44 3.20
N THR A 53 -2.38 -4.37 3.40
CA THR A 53 -2.54 -5.79 3.06
C THR A 53 -3.00 -6.71 4.19
N ALA A 54 -3.16 -6.19 5.41
CA ALA A 54 -3.64 -6.99 6.53
C ALA A 54 -5.12 -7.39 6.32
N ALA A 55 -5.39 -8.70 6.33
CA ALA A 55 -6.76 -9.20 6.24
C ALA A 55 -7.54 -8.89 7.53
N VAL A 56 -8.62 -8.13 7.41
CA VAL A 56 -9.45 -7.72 8.54
C VAL A 56 -10.62 -8.70 8.70
N PRO A 57 -10.77 -9.38 9.85
CA PRO A 57 -11.86 -10.31 10.07
C PRO A 57 -13.19 -9.56 10.27
N PHE A 58 -14.26 -10.09 9.70
CA PHE A 58 -15.61 -9.59 9.90
C PHE A 58 -16.65 -10.70 9.72
N THR A 59 -17.92 -10.37 9.94
CA THR A 59 -19.04 -11.30 9.73
C THR A 59 -20.02 -10.69 8.75
N ILE A 60 -20.34 -11.43 7.69
CA ILE A 60 -21.43 -11.07 6.78
C ILE A 60 -22.75 -11.50 7.45
N PRO A 61 -23.69 -10.57 7.65
CA PRO A 61 -24.93 -10.85 8.38
C PRO A 61 -25.94 -11.61 7.51
N THR A 62 -26.92 -12.23 8.16
CA THR A 62 -28.13 -12.80 7.52
C THR A 62 -29.26 -11.78 7.34
N THR A 63 -29.10 -10.60 7.93
CA THR A 63 -30.09 -9.50 7.94
C THR A 63 -29.51 -8.26 7.28
N GLY A 64 -30.36 -7.27 6.96
CA GLY A 64 -29.92 -6.03 6.31
C GLY A 64 -29.70 -6.15 4.80
N TRP A 65 -30.22 -7.22 4.20
CA TRP A 65 -30.22 -7.42 2.76
C TRP A 65 -31.47 -6.80 2.13
N ALA A 66 -31.29 -6.09 1.03
CA ALA A 66 -32.36 -5.54 0.22
C ALA A 66 -32.24 -6.02 -1.22
N ARG A 67 -33.33 -5.97 -1.98
CA ARG A 67 -33.29 -6.33 -3.40
C ARG A 67 -32.53 -5.25 -4.17
N ASP A 68 -31.57 -5.65 -5.00
CA ASP A 68 -30.80 -4.71 -5.81
C ASP A 68 -31.68 -4.21 -6.97
N SER A 69 -31.83 -2.88 -7.08
CA SER A 69 -32.65 -2.25 -8.12
C SER A 69 -31.98 -2.26 -9.49
N THR A 70 -30.65 -2.31 -9.53
CA THR A 70 -29.84 -2.31 -10.75
C THR A 70 -29.63 -3.73 -11.26
N LEU A 71 -29.39 -4.66 -10.33
CA LEU A 71 -29.21 -6.08 -10.60
C LEU A 71 -30.35 -6.88 -9.97
N THR A 72 -31.53 -6.85 -10.60
CA THR A 72 -32.80 -7.36 -10.04
C THR A 72 -32.82 -8.84 -9.63
N SER A 73 -31.85 -9.63 -10.10
CA SER A 73 -31.65 -11.04 -9.74
C SER A 73 -30.84 -11.23 -8.46
N TYR A 74 -30.35 -10.15 -7.86
CA TYR A 74 -29.46 -10.16 -6.70
C TYR A 74 -30.04 -9.37 -5.53
N TYR A 75 -29.54 -9.70 -4.34
CA TYR A 75 -29.68 -8.92 -3.13
C TYR A 75 -28.37 -8.20 -2.84
N TYR A 76 -28.44 -7.07 -2.13
CA TYR A 76 -27.27 -6.36 -1.65
C TYR A 76 -27.34 -6.10 -0.15
N CYS A 77 -26.17 -5.99 0.48
CA CYS A 77 -25.99 -5.58 1.87
C CYS A 77 -24.78 -4.63 1.95
N ASP A 78 -24.96 -3.48 2.59
CA ASP A 78 -23.88 -2.49 2.79
C ASP A 78 -23.22 -2.73 4.15
N ILE A 79 -21.90 -2.91 4.15
CA ILE A 79 -21.05 -3.06 5.33
C ILE A 79 -20.28 -1.77 5.54
N SER A 80 -20.37 -1.16 6.72
CA SER A 80 -19.60 0.05 7.05
C SER A 80 -18.11 -0.28 7.22
N ILE A 81 -17.26 0.43 6.48
CA ILE A 81 -15.80 0.33 6.59
C ILE A 81 -15.26 1.77 6.63
N THR A 82 -14.77 2.19 7.80
CA THR A 82 -14.25 3.54 8.01
C THR A 82 -13.09 3.82 7.07
N GLY A 83 -13.14 4.96 6.38
CA GLY A 83 -12.06 5.41 5.49
C GLY A 83 -12.03 4.76 4.11
N LEU A 84 -12.93 3.81 3.81
CA LEU A 84 -13.01 3.20 2.48
C LEU A 84 -13.38 4.24 1.42
N LEU A 85 -12.64 4.26 0.32
CA LEU A 85 -12.87 5.13 -0.83
C LEU A 85 -13.60 4.38 -1.95
N ALA A 86 -14.29 5.12 -2.83
CA ALA A 86 -14.95 4.51 -3.99
C ALA A 86 -13.96 3.92 -5.03
N THR A 87 -12.70 4.35 -4.98
CA THR A 87 -11.60 3.87 -5.85
C THR A 87 -10.86 2.66 -5.29
N ASP A 88 -11.16 2.26 -4.05
CA ASP A 88 -10.52 1.10 -3.43
C ASP A 88 -11.11 -0.18 -4.00
N ILE A 89 -10.27 -1.20 -4.14
CA ILE A 89 -10.71 -2.56 -4.49
C ILE A 89 -10.75 -3.37 -3.20
N VAL A 90 -11.82 -4.10 -2.93
CA VAL A 90 -11.95 -4.89 -1.70
C VAL A 90 -12.27 -6.33 -2.05
N ASP A 91 -11.34 -7.23 -1.74
CA ASP A 91 -11.61 -8.66 -1.85
C ASP A 91 -12.14 -9.19 -0.53
N VAL A 92 -13.11 -10.09 -0.61
CA VAL A 92 -13.75 -10.73 0.53
C VAL A 92 -13.57 -12.22 0.41
N THR A 93 -12.97 -12.82 1.44
CA THR A 93 -12.69 -14.26 1.50
C THR A 93 -13.45 -14.89 2.67
N PRO A 94 -14.43 -15.78 2.41
CA PRO A 94 -15.06 -16.57 3.46
C PRO A 94 -14.07 -17.52 4.14
N GLN A 95 -14.18 -17.69 5.46
CA GLN A 95 -13.41 -18.71 6.17
C GLN A 95 -13.89 -20.13 5.80
N PRO A 96 -13.03 -21.16 5.93
CA PRO A 96 -13.34 -22.53 5.48
C PRO A 96 -14.68 -23.07 6.01
N GLU A 97 -15.01 -22.80 7.26
CA GLU A 97 -16.26 -23.26 7.89
C GLU A 97 -17.52 -22.59 7.32
N SER A 98 -17.38 -21.40 6.72
CA SER A 98 -18.49 -20.64 6.14
C SER A 98 -18.58 -20.81 4.62
N HIS A 99 -17.67 -21.57 4.00
CA HIS A 99 -17.56 -21.68 2.55
C HIS A 99 -18.81 -22.26 1.89
N SER A 100 -19.44 -23.26 2.49
CA SER A 100 -20.67 -23.88 1.95
C SER A 100 -21.84 -22.90 1.91
N VAL A 101 -22.01 -22.10 2.98
CA VAL A 101 -23.04 -21.06 3.08
C VAL A 101 -22.76 -19.93 2.09
N ALA A 102 -21.50 -19.47 2.00
CA ALA A 102 -21.11 -18.43 1.05
C ALA A 102 -21.31 -18.87 -0.41
N ARG A 103 -20.93 -20.11 -0.75
CA ARG A 103 -21.14 -20.69 -2.08
C ARG A 103 -22.63 -20.79 -2.42
N ALA A 104 -23.46 -21.21 -1.46
CA ALA A 104 -24.92 -21.28 -1.66
C ALA A 104 -25.56 -19.91 -1.85
N ALA A 105 -25.09 -18.88 -1.13
CA ALA A 105 -25.55 -17.50 -1.30
C ALA A 105 -25.26 -16.95 -2.71
N GLY A 106 -24.17 -17.39 -3.34
CA GLY A 106 -23.83 -17.05 -4.71
C GLY A 106 -23.35 -15.59 -4.84
N PHE A 107 -22.31 -15.24 -4.07
CA PHE A 107 -21.72 -13.90 -4.10
C PHE A 107 -21.12 -13.57 -5.47
N ILE A 108 -21.19 -12.28 -5.82
CA ILE A 108 -20.57 -11.68 -7.01
C ILE A 108 -19.60 -10.57 -6.56
N PRO A 109 -18.81 -9.96 -7.48
CA PRO A 109 -17.86 -8.93 -7.11
C PRO A 109 -18.47 -7.82 -6.24
N THR A 110 -17.65 -7.34 -5.30
CA THR A 110 -17.99 -6.27 -4.37
C THR A 110 -17.96 -4.91 -5.07
N GLU A 111 -18.56 -3.90 -4.43
CA GLU A 111 -18.47 -2.50 -4.87
C GLU A 111 -18.09 -1.62 -3.69
N SER A 112 -17.01 -0.88 -3.82
CA SER A 112 -16.56 0.09 -2.82
C SER A 112 -17.26 1.43 -3.02
N MET A 113 -17.67 2.04 -1.91
CA MET A 113 -18.21 3.40 -1.87
C MET A 113 -17.63 4.11 -0.64
N ALA A 114 -17.79 5.44 -0.58
CA ALA A 114 -17.30 6.23 0.54
C ALA A 114 -17.82 5.69 1.89
N GLY A 115 -16.92 5.15 2.71
CA GLY A 115 -17.20 4.59 4.04
C GLY A 115 -17.94 3.27 4.07
N LYS A 116 -18.19 2.61 2.92
CA LYS A 116 -19.02 1.40 2.88
C LYS A 116 -18.69 0.46 1.72
N LEU A 117 -18.72 -0.84 2.02
CA LEU A 117 -18.57 -1.93 1.06
C LEU A 117 -19.93 -2.54 0.77
N ARG A 118 -20.33 -2.57 -0.51
CA ARG A 118 -21.54 -3.27 -0.93
C ARG A 118 -21.21 -4.70 -1.33
N LEU A 119 -21.82 -5.64 -0.62
CA LEU A 119 -21.83 -7.06 -0.96
C LEU A 119 -23.07 -7.37 -1.80
N ARG A 120 -22.94 -8.31 -2.74
CA ARG A 120 -24.06 -8.79 -3.55
C ARG A 120 -24.07 -10.30 -3.64
N ALA A 121 -25.26 -10.89 -3.57
CA ALA A 121 -25.46 -12.33 -3.60
C ALA A 121 -26.79 -12.69 -4.27
N ALA A 122 -26.84 -13.84 -4.95
CA ALA A 122 -28.06 -14.34 -5.60
C ALA A 122 -29.17 -14.66 -4.58
N SER A 123 -28.79 -15.01 -3.36
CA SER A 123 -29.71 -15.22 -2.23
C SER A 123 -29.13 -14.69 -0.92
N VAL A 124 -30.03 -14.34 0.01
CA VAL A 124 -29.64 -13.94 1.37
C VAL A 124 -28.99 -15.14 2.08
N PRO A 125 -27.83 -14.98 2.73
CA PRO A 125 -27.19 -16.04 3.48
C PRO A 125 -28.14 -16.65 4.53
N THR A 126 -28.20 -17.98 4.59
CA THR A 126 -29.04 -18.71 5.56
C THR A 126 -28.43 -18.76 6.97
N ALA A 127 -27.13 -18.50 7.08
CA ALA A 127 -26.39 -18.37 8.32
C ALA A 127 -25.32 -17.28 8.19
N ALA A 128 -24.86 -16.75 9.32
CA ALA A 128 -23.80 -15.74 9.34
C ALA A 128 -22.50 -16.33 8.77
N ILE A 129 -21.82 -15.59 7.90
CA ILE A 129 -20.58 -16.03 7.24
C ILE A 129 -19.42 -15.32 7.90
N LYS A 130 -18.52 -16.09 8.50
CA LYS A 130 -17.22 -15.56 8.92
C LYS A 130 -16.36 -15.35 7.70
N ALA A 131 -15.82 -14.16 7.56
CA ALA A 131 -15.01 -13.78 6.42
C ALA A 131 -13.89 -12.84 6.86
N GLN A 132 -12.98 -12.58 5.93
CA GLN A 132 -12.01 -11.51 6.04
C GLN A 132 -12.08 -10.67 4.78
N TYR A 133 -11.83 -9.37 4.91
CA TYR A 133 -11.64 -8.50 3.76
C TYR A 133 -10.21 -7.96 3.74
N HIS A 134 -9.70 -7.69 2.54
CA HIS A 134 -8.49 -6.90 2.35
C HIS A 134 -8.80 -5.76 1.40
N ILE A 135 -8.23 -4.59 1.67
CA ILE A 135 -8.38 -3.42 0.81
C ILE A 135 -7.13 -3.35 -0.06
N THR A 136 -7.28 -3.40 -1.37
CA THR A 136 -6.21 -3.11 -2.32
C THR A 136 -6.43 -1.69 -2.84
N ASN A 137 -5.62 -0.74 -2.39
CA ASN A 137 -5.71 0.64 -2.86
C ASN A 137 -5.04 0.77 -4.24
N THR A 138 -5.80 1.17 -5.25
CA THR A 138 -5.32 1.32 -6.63
C THR A 138 -4.65 2.66 -6.91
N VAL A 139 -4.75 3.66 -6.02
CA VAL A 139 -4.23 5.01 -6.30
C VAL A 139 -3.60 5.64 -5.04
N LYS A 140 -2.27 5.60 -4.98
CA LYS A 140 -1.46 6.55 -4.18
C LYS A 140 -0.32 7.13 -5.02
N TYR A 141 -0.61 7.49 -6.28
CA TYR A 141 0.28 8.34 -7.08
C TYR A 141 -0.54 9.52 -7.60
N THR A 142 -0.82 10.45 -6.69
CA THR A 142 -1.07 11.84 -7.07
C THR A 142 0.15 12.62 -6.60
N GLU A 143 0.65 13.41 -7.53
CA GLU A 143 1.90 14.19 -7.55
C GLU A 143 2.26 14.92 -6.25
#